data_AF-A0A920N0J9-F1
#
_entry.id   AF-A0A920N0J9-F1
#
_cell.length_a   1.000
_cell.length_b   1.000
_cell.length_c   1.000
_cell.angle_alpha   90.00
_cell.angle_beta   90.00
_cell.angle_gamma   90.00
#
_symmetry.space_group_name_H-M   'P 1'
#
loop_
_entity.id
_entity.type
_entity.pdbx_description
1 polymer ?
#
loop_
_entity_poly.entity_id
_entity_poly.type
_entity_poly.pdbx_seq_one_letter_code
_entity_poly.pdbx_strand_id
1 'polypeptide(L)'
;MRPCPSTMHESSPSPGKTGSQQLLKKPLWKFRQYGESGRWVSDLFPETARHSDKLCLLHSMHTEGVAHGPATLFLHCGSTNFVRPSMGAWINYGLGSENENLPGFVSICPSPGNGGARNYGSAFLPRFSREQPWEQPAVRPLTQRSATWSMPGCPDNNNGNSSTC
;
A
#
# COMPACT_ATOMS: atom_id res chain seq x y z
N MET A 1 -1.07 -21.09 21.40
CA MET A 1 -1.18 -20.67 19.98
C MET A 1 -1.73 -21.83 19.18
N ARG A 2 -2.74 -21.62 18.34
CA ARG A 2 -3.25 -22.69 17.46
C ARG A 2 -2.13 -23.12 16.49
N PRO A 3 -1.97 -24.43 16.21
CA PRO A 3 -1.09 -24.90 15.15
C PRO A 3 -1.38 -24.12 13.87
N CYS A 4 -0.36 -23.88 13.03
CA CYS A 4 -0.60 -23.37 11.68
C CYS A 4 -1.58 -24.34 11.00
N PRO A 5 -2.85 -23.95 10.75
CA PRO A 5 -3.81 -24.89 10.22
C PRO A 5 -3.36 -25.22 8.80
N SER A 6 -3.15 -26.50 8.51
CA SER A 6 -2.89 -27.03 7.17
C SER A 6 -4.02 -26.72 6.17
N THR A 7 -5.09 -26.08 6.63
CA THR A 7 -6.32 -25.78 5.92
C THR A 7 -6.90 -24.44 6.40
N MET A 8 -6.39 -23.31 5.90
CA MET A 8 -7.16 -22.05 5.84
C MET A 8 -8.21 -22.18 4.71
N HIS A 9 -9.20 -23.06 4.89
CA HIS A 9 -10.20 -23.42 3.87
C HIS A 9 -11.56 -22.70 4.03
N GLU A 10 -11.63 -21.62 4.79
CA GLU A 10 -12.86 -20.82 4.87
C GLU A 10 -12.69 -19.47 4.20
N SER A 11 -13.04 -19.42 2.91
CA SER A 11 -13.29 -18.18 2.18
C SER A 11 -14.71 -17.70 2.50
N SER A 12 -14.86 -16.56 3.17
CA SER A 12 -16.15 -15.89 3.27
C SER A 12 -16.64 -15.47 1.86
N PRO A 13 -17.93 -15.66 1.53
CA PRO A 13 -18.44 -15.29 0.21
C PRO A 13 -18.31 -13.78 0.00
N SER A 14 -17.62 -13.36 -1.07
CA SER A 14 -17.67 -11.96 -1.51
C SER A 14 -19.06 -11.65 -2.10
N PRO A 15 -19.71 -10.53 -1.73
CA PRO A 15 -20.99 -10.16 -2.33
C PRO A 15 -20.82 -10.01 -3.86
N GLY A 16 -21.59 -10.78 -4.63
CA GLY A 16 -21.64 -10.69 -6.10
C GLY A 16 -20.80 -11.70 -6.89
N LYS A 17 -20.15 -12.69 -6.26
CA LYS A 17 -19.50 -13.80 -6.98
C LYS A 17 -20.21 -15.12 -6.73
N THR A 18 -21.00 -15.54 -7.71
CA THR A 18 -21.67 -16.84 -7.72
C THR A 18 -20.65 -17.98 -7.78
N GLY A 19 -20.50 -18.72 -6.69
CA GLY A 19 -20.24 -20.16 -6.70
C GLY A 19 -18.99 -20.72 -7.37
N SER A 20 -17.89 -19.97 -7.52
CA SER A 20 -16.60 -20.61 -7.82
C SER A 20 -15.92 -21.01 -6.51
N GLN A 21 -15.78 -22.31 -6.26
CA GLN A 21 -14.86 -22.78 -5.23
C GLN A 21 -13.46 -22.35 -5.66
N GLN A 22 -12.99 -21.22 -5.13
CA GLN A 22 -11.64 -20.76 -5.37
C GLN A 22 -10.69 -21.77 -4.72
N LEU A 23 -10.15 -22.67 -5.53
CA LEU A 23 -9.09 -23.57 -5.12
C LEU A 23 -7.86 -22.72 -4.77
N LEU A 24 -7.60 -22.53 -3.48
CA LEU A 24 -6.38 -21.89 -3.02
C LEU A 24 -5.19 -22.77 -3.41
N LYS A 25 -4.25 -22.20 -4.16
CA LYS A 25 -3.00 -22.86 -4.51
C LYS A 25 -2.20 -23.13 -3.23
N LYS A 26 -1.68 -24.35 -3.10
CA LYS A 26 -0.76 -24.70 -2.01
C LYS A 26 0.46 -23.76 -2.02
N PRO A 27 1.01 -23.42 -0.84
CA PRO A 27 2.22 -22.60 -0.76
C PRO A 27 3.35 -23.28 -1.55
N LEU A 28 4.07 -22.48 -2.34
CA LEU A 28 5.19 -22.97 -3.15
C LEU A 28 6.43 -23.31 -2.32
N TRP A 29 6.54 -22.73 -1.12
CA TRP A 29 7.67 -22.88 -0.22
C TRP A 29 7.26 -23.49 1.11
N LYS A 30 8.19 -24.22 1.72
CA LYS A 30 8.00 -24.82 3.03
C LYS A 30 8.13 -23.74 4.11
N PHE A 31 7.40 -23.94 5.21
CA PHE A 31 7.52 -23.14 6.41
C PHE A 31 8.13 -24.01 7.51
N ARG A 32 8.99 -23.41 8.33
CA ARG A 32 9.62 -24.05 9.49
C ARG A 32 9.53 -23.12 10.71
N GLN A 33 9.62 -23.68 11.89
CA GLN A 33 9.67 -22.91 13.13
C GLN A 33 11.11 -22.48 13.43
N TYR A 34 11.30 -21.22 13.80
CA TYR A 34 12.60 -20.62 14.11
C TYR A 34 12.60 -19.94 15.46
N GLY A 35 13.74 -20.00 16.13
CA GLY A 35 13.97 -19.38 17.43
C GLY A 35 13.28 -20.09 18.59
N GLU A 36 13.49 -19.59 19.79
CA GLU A 36 12.83 -20.05 21.02
C GLU A 36 11.34 -19.75 21.00
N SER A 37 10.93 -18.67 20.31
CA SER A 37 9.52 -18.32 20.14
C SER A 37 8.78 -19.22 19.14
N GLY A 38 9.49 -20.09 18.41
CA GLY A 38 8.89 -21.10 17.54
C GLY A 38 8.08 -20.51 16.38
N ARG A 39 8.47 -19.35 15.85
CA ARG A 39 7.69 -18.64 14.81
C ARG A 39 7.81 -19.36 13.48
N TRP A 40 6.68 -19.52 12.79
CA TRP A 40 6.66 -20.06 11.43
C TRP A 40 7.17 -19.02 10.42
N VAL A 41 8.25 -19.34 9.72
CA VAL A 41 8.83 -18.50 8.65
C VAL A 41 9.04 -19.35 7.40
N SER A 42 8.82 -18.73 6.23
CA SER A 42 9.07 -19.36 4.93
C SER A 42 10.56 -19.54 4.68
N ASP A 43 10.93 -20.63 4.01
CA ASP A 43 12.30 -20.90 3.56
C ASP A 43 12.84 -19.88 2.53
N LEU A 44 12.00 -18.94 2.07
CA LEU A 44 12.44 -17.80 1.26
C LEU A 44 13.30 -16.78 2.03
N PHE A 45 13.15 -16.68 3.35
CA PHE A 45 13.81 -15.66 4.15
C PHE A 45 14.65 -16.29 5.27
N PRO A 46 15.62 -17.17 4.95
CA PRO A 46 16.37 -17.92 5.97
C PRO A 46 17.20 -17.00 6.87
N GLU A 47 17.82 -15.96 6.30
CA GLU A 47 18.64 -15.01 7.06
C GLU A 47 17.79 -14.17 8.03
N THR A 48 16.61 -13.74 7.61
CA THR A 48 15.65 -13.06 8.48
C THR A 48 15.12 -13.99 9.56
N ALA A 49 14.84 -15.24 9.20
CA ALA A 49 14.33 -16.25 10.13
C ALA A 49 15.31 -16.56 11.27
N ARG A 50 16.63 -16.48 11.02
CA ARG A 50 17.66 -16.60 12.07
C ARG A 50 17.53 -15.55 13.17
N HIS A 51 16.90 -14.42 12.87
CA HIS A 51 16.68 -13.31 13.80
C HIS A 51 15.25 -13.26 14.35
N SER A 52 14.46 -14.33 14.17
CA SER A 52 13.05 -14.43 14.58
C SER A 52 12.75 -13.93 16.02
N ASP A 53 13.58 -14.29 17.00
CA ASP A 53 13.39 -13.88 18.40
C ASP A 53 13.78 -12.42 18.68
N LYS A 54 14.54 -11.79 17.79
CA LYS A 54 14.89 -10.37 17.87
C LYS A 54 13.84 -9.48 17.20
N LEU A 55 12.89 -10.07 16.48
CA LEU A 55 11.82 -9.35 15.79
C LEU A 55 10.58 -9.27 16.69
N CYS A 56 10.10 -8.04 16.90
CA CYS A 56 8.76 -7.83 17.41
C CYS A 56 7.77 -8.00 16.25
N LEU A 57 6.90 -9.01 16.30
CA LEU A 57 5.77 -9.07 15.35
C LEU A 57 4.46 -8.74 16.05
N LEU A 58 3.72 -7.85 15.41
CA LEU A 58 2.41 -7.40 15.83
C LEU A 58 1.34 -8.27 15.17
N HIS A 59 0.67 -9.12 15.95
CA HIS A 59 -0.41 -10.00 15.47
C HIS A 59 -1.82 -9.43 15.71
N SER A 60 -1.94 -8.27 16.32
CA SER A 60 -3.23 -7.65 16.66
C SER A 60 -3.86 -6.84 15.52
N MET A 61 -3.18 -6.71 14.38
CA MET A 61 -3.72 -5.99 13.23
C MET A 61 -4.78 -6.83 12.51
N HIS A 62 -6.00 -6.30 12.42
CA HIS A 62 -7.11 -6.91 11.68
C HIS A 62 -7.71 -5.87 10.72
N THR A 63 -8.20 -6.30 9.56
CA THR A 63 -8.88 -5.43 8.59
C THR A 63 -10.08 -6.17 8.00
N GLU A 64 -11.16 -5.43 7.73
CA GLU A 64 -12.40 -5.93 7.14
C GLU A 64 -12.42 -5.71 5.61
N GLY A 65 -11.44 -4.97 5.06
CA GLY A 65 -11.40 -4.56 3.67
C GLY A 65 -10.54 -5.45 2.78
N VAL A 66 -11.09 -5.87 1.62
CA VAL A 66 -10.38 -6.68 0.62
C VAL A 66 -9.68 -5.85 -0.46
N ALA A 67 -9.97 -4.55 -0.55
CA ALA A 67 -9.45 -3.68 -1.59
C ALA A 67 -8.17 -2.95 -1.15
N HIS A 68 -7.24 -2.76 -2.08
CA HIS A 68 -5.93 -2.15 -1.84
C HIS A 68 -6.02 -0.75 -1.23
N GLY A 69 -6.92 0.11 -1.73
CA GLY A 69 -7.08 1.47 -1.20
C GLY A 69 -7.56 1.53 0.25
N PRO A 70 -8.69 0.88 0.59
CA PRO A 70 -9.13 0.76 1.98
C PRO A 70 -8.08 0.12 2.90
N ALA A 71 -7.39 -0.93 2.47
CA ALA A 71 -6.34 -1.56 3.27
C ALA A 71 -5.17 -0.61 3.55
N THR A 72 -4.77 0.20 2.56
CA THR A 72 -3.69 1.19 2.71
C THR A 72 -4.10 2.30 3.66
N LEU A 73 -5.32 2.83 3.55
CA LEU A 73 -5.84 3.81 4.50
C LEU A 73 -5.94 3.26 5.93
N PHE A 74 -6.33 2.00 6.07
CA PHE A 74 -6.40 1.35 7.37
C PHE A 74 -5.01 1.18 7.99
N LEU A 75 -4.01 0.79 7.18
CA LEU A 75 -2.62 0.69 7.62
C LEU A 75 -2.06 2.05 8.07
N HIS A 76 -2.32 3.12 7.31
CA HIS A 76 -1.76 4.43 7.58
C HIS A 76 -2.53 5.21 8.65
N CYS A 77 -3.86 5.10 8.70
CA CYS A 77 -4.72 5.99 9.49
C CYS A 77 -5.65 5.23 10.46
N GLY A 78 -5.65 3.90 10.46
CA GLY A 78 -6.50 3.06 11.33
C GLY A 78 -7.99 3.10 10.99
N SER A 79 -8.41 3.86 9.97
CA SER A 79 -9.79 3.96 9.54
C SER A 79 -9.87 4.33 8.05
N THR A 80 -10.82 3.72 7.36
CA THR A 80 -11.12 4.00 5.96
C THR A 80 -12.17 5.11 5.80
N ASN A 81 -13.19 5.07 6.66
CA ASN A 81 -14.35 5.98 6.60
C ASN A 81 -14.02 7.36 7.15
N PHE A 82 -13.41 7.43 8.33
CA PHE A 82 -13.14 8.71 8.98
C PHE A 82 -11.77 9.26 8.55
N VAL A 83 -11.68 10.58 8.40
CA VAL A 83 -10.39 11.25 8.25
C VAL A 83 -9.71 11.23 9.61
N ARG A 84 -8.69 10.37 9.73
CA ARG A 84 -7.86 10.21 10.93
C ARG A 84 -6.43 10.65 10.60
N PRO A 85 -5.66 11.12 11.59
CA PRO A 85 -4.26 11.43 11.39
C PRO A 85 -3.52 10.17 10.97
N SER A 86 -2.58 10.34 10.04
CA SER A 86 -1.68 9.27 9.64
C SER A 86 -0.75 8.86 10.79
N MET A 87 -0.20 7.66 10.69
CA MET A 87 0.80 7.15 11.63
C MET A 87 2.00 8.10 11.73
N GLY A 88 2.45 8.67 10.61
CA GLY A 88 3.51 9.68 10.61
C GLY A 88 3.14 10.95 11.39
N ALA A 89 1.90 11.41 11.25
CA ALA A 89 1.41 12.56 12.01
C ALA A 89 1.31 12.28 13.51
N TRP A 90 0.92 11.07 13.91
CA TRP A 90 0.91 10.66 15.32
C TRP A 90 2.31 10.59 15.91
N ILE A 91 3.26 10.00 15.19
CA ILE A 91 4.66 9.90 15.63
C ILE A 91 5.25 11.30 15.79
N ASN A 92 5.08 12.17 14.80
CA ASN A 92 5.61 13.53 14.87
C ASN A 92 4.93 14.39 15.94
N TYR A 93 3.63 14.19 16.17
CA TYR A 93 2.93 14.87 17.26
C TYR A 93 3.40 14.38 18.64
N GLY A 94 3.60 13.06 18.81
CA GLY A 94 3.97 12.47 20.09
C GLY A 94 5.44 12.68 20.47
N LEU A 95 6.36 12.63 19.50
CA LEU A 95 7.78 12.87 19.71
C LEU A 95 8.15 14.36 19.63
N GLY A 96 7.32 15.17 18.96
CA GLY A 96 7.64 16.55 18.65
C GLY A 96 8.70 16.67 17.55
N SER A 97 9.11 17.91 17.29
CA SER A 97 10.23 18.23 16.40
C SER A 97 11.17 19.17 17.15
N GLU A 98 12.46 18.85 17.17
CA GLU A 98 13.51 19.76 17.65
C GLU A 98 13.80 20.88 16.63
N ASN A 99 13.27 20.75 15.42
CA ASN A 99 13.47 21.68 14.32
C ASN A 99 12.18 22.44 14.00
N GLU A 100 12.27 23.78 14.01
CA GLU A 100 11.16 24.67 13.66
C GLU A 100 11.11 25.01 12.16
N ASN A 101 12.20 24.76 11.42
CA ASN A 101 12.37 25.21 10.03
C ASN A 101 12.15 24.11 8.99
N LEU A 102 12.12 22.84 9.37
CA LEU A 102 11.87 21.71 8.47
C LEU A 102 10.52 21.06 8.76
N PRO A 103 9.89 20.45 7.75
CA PRO A 103 8.66 19.70 7.96
C PRO A 103 8.89 18.46 8.82
N GLY A 104 7.88 18.11 9.63
CA GLY A 104 7.96 16.97 10.56
C GLY A 104 8.22 15.63 9.88
N PHE A 105 7.66 15.41 8.68
CA PHE A 105 8.07 14.31 7.81
C PHE A 105 7.70 14.57 6.35
N VAL A 106 8.24 13.70 5.49
CA VAL A 106 8.33 13.87 4.04
C VAL A 106 7.80 12.61 3.35
N SER A 107 6.93 12.78 2.35
CA SER A 107 6.58 11.69 1.43
C SER A 107 7.25 11.93 0.08
N ILE A 108 7.92 10.92 -0.46
CA ILE A 108 8.60 11.01 -1.74
C ILE A 108 7.71 10.34 -2.80
N CYS A 109 7.29 11.12 -3.80
CA CYS A 109 6.39 10.66 -4.87
C CYS A 109 5.15 9.90 -4.35
N PRO A 110 4.29 10.53 -3.54
CA PRO A 110 3.10 9.84 -3.03
C PRO A 110 2.21 9.40 -4.19
N SER A 111 1.86 8.12 -4.24
CA SER A 111 0.92 7.60 -5.24
C SER A 111 -0.46 8.25 -5.04
N PRO A 112 -1.12 8.73 -6.11
CA PRO A 112 -2.51 9.19 -6.02
C PRO A 112 -3.50 8.03 -5.83
N GLY A 113 -3.06 6.80 -6.14
CA GLY A 113 -3.85 5.58 -5.92
C GLY A 113 -3.87 5.14 -4.45
N ASN A 114 -4.73 4.18 -4.15
CA ASN A 114 -4.76 3.48 -2.86
C ASN A 114 -4.78 4.39 -1.62
N GLY A 115 -5.67 5.39 -1.59
CA GLY A 115 -5.82 6.31 -0.45
C GLY A 115 -5.14 7.66 -0.62
N GLY A 116 -4.19 7.80 -1.55
CA GLY A 116 -3.64 9.09 -1.95
C GLY A 116 -3.10 9.93 -0.78
N ALA A 117 -3.31 11.25 -0.86
CA ALA A 117 -2.87 12.21 0.15
C ALA A 117 -3.45 11.96 1.56
N ARG A 118 -4.56 11.23 1.68
CA ARG A 118 -5.14 10.90 3.00
C ARG A 118 -4.24 9.99 3.83
N ASN A 119 -3.34 9.22 3.20
CA ASN A 119 -2.41 8.34 3.90
C ASN A 119 -1.36 9.09 4.74
N TYR A 120 -1.16 10.38 4.50
CA TYR A 120 -0.07 11.17 5.10
C TYR A 120 -0.56 12.46 5.79
N GLY A 121 -1.87 12.68 5.83
CA GLY A 121 -2.45 13.87 6.45
C GLY A 121 -2.33 13.90 7.98
N SER A 122 -2.38 15.12 8.56
CA SER A 122 -2.46 15.33 10.01
C SER A 122 -3.90 15.31 10.55
N ALA A 123 -4.91 15.36 9.67
CA ALA A 123 -6.33 15.48 10.05
C ALA A 123 -6.56 16.60 11.07
N PHE A 124 -7.04 16.28 12.27
CA PHE A 124 -7.27 17.23 13.35
C PHE A 124 -6.01 17.57 14.18
N LEU A 125 -4.88 16.88 13.95
CA LEU A 125 -3.61 17.23 14.62
C LEU A 125 -3.04 18.54 14.05
N PRO A 126 -2.25 19.27 14.86
CA PRO A 126 -1.66 20.53 14.45
C PRO A 126 -0.87 20.43 13.14
N ARG A 127 -0.83 21.54 12.38
CA ARG A 127 -0.22 21.57 11.05
C ARG A 127 1.25 21.15 11.00
N PHE A 128 2.00 21.29 12.11
CA PHE A 128 3.40 20.87 12.17
C PHE A 128 3.57 19.35 12.05
N SER A 129 2.55 18.56 12.38
CA SER A 129 2.58 17.10 12.23
C SER A 129 2.10 16.62 10.86
N ARG A 130 1.91 17.53 9.90
CA ARG A 130 1.54 17.17 8.54
C ARG A 130 2.78 16.85 7.70
N GLU A 131 2.63 15.83 6.86
CA GLU A 131 3.52 15.54 5.73
C GLU A 131 3.70 16.74 4.78
N GLN A 132 4.92 16.91 4.27
CA GLN A 132 5.15 17.62 3.02
C GLN A 132 5.44 16.64 1.88
N PRO A 133 4.71 16.70 0.75
CA PRO A 133 5.04 15.96 -0.45
C PRO A 133 6.30 16.50 -1.11
N TRP A 134 7.20 15.61 -1.52
CA TRP A 134 8.38 15.93 -2.31
C TRP A 134 8.20 15.33 -3.68
N GLU A 135 7.48 16.08 -4.51
CA GLU A 135 7.36 15.75 -5.91
C GLU A 135 8.76 15.87 -6.54
N GLN A 136 9.24 14.79 -7.15
CA GLN A 136 10.30 14.95 -8.14
C GLN A 136 9.79 15.93 -9.20
N PRO A 137 10.59 16.90 -9.67
CA PRO A 137 10.22 17.63 -10.88
C PRO A 137 9.92 16.55 -11.90
N ALA A 138 8.68 16.52 -12.41
CA ALA A 138 8.22 15.46 -13.29
C ALA A 138 9.36 15.11 -14.22
N VAL A 139 9.95 13.91 -14.07
CA VAL A 139 10.85 13.41 -15.08
C VAL A 139 9.93 13.33 -16.27
N ARG A 140 9.97 14.35 -17.14
CA ARG A 140 9.11 14.43 -18.32
C ARG A 140 9.24 13.05 -18.92
N PRO A 141 8.16 12.26 -18.97
CA PRO A 141 8.24 10.97 -19.59
C PRO A 141 8.89 11.22 -20.94
N LEU A 142 10.01 10.55 -21.23
CA LEU A 142 10.53 10.48 -22.61
C LEU A 142 9.58 9.58 -23.42
N THR A 143 8.27 9.80 -23.31
CA THR A 143 7.26 9.19 -24.15
C THR A 143 6.84 10.24 -25.16
N GLN A 144 7.28 9.98 -26.39
CA GLN A 144 6.91 10.66 -27.62
C GLN A 144 7.27 12.14 -27.68
N ARG A 145 8.51 12.42 -28.11
CA ARG A 145 8.60 13.18 -29.37
C ARG A 145 7.93 12.30 -30.42
N SER A 146 6.63 12.45 -30.58
CA SER A 146 5.98 12.10 -31.84
C SER A 146 6.79 12.83 -32.90
N ALA A 147 7.56 12.07 -33.68
CA ALA A 147 7.96 12.54 -34.99
C ALA A 147 6.66 12.69 -35.77
N THR A 148 5.99 13.83 -35.62
CA THR A 148 5.00 14.29 -36.59
C THR A 148 5.79 14.57 -37.86
N TRP A 149 6.04 13.52 -38.63
CA TRP A 149 6.23 13.64 -40.06
C TRP A 149 4.88 14.10 -40.61
N SER A 150 4.75 15.41 -40.83
CA SER A 150 3.63 15.96 -41.59
C SER A 150 3.75 15.44 -43.03
N MET A 151 3.00 14.39 -43.34
CA MET A 151 2.64 14.07 -44.72
C MET A 151 1.45 14.98 -45.09
N PRO A 152 1.57 15.84 -46.11
CA PRO A 152 0.46 16.71 -46.51
C PRO A 152 -0.59 15.86 -47.23
N GLY A 153 -1.82 15.80 -46.72
CA GLY A 153 -2.96 15.39 -47.56
C GLY A 153 -4.14 14.60 -46.98
N CYS A 154 -4.32 14.42 -45.67
CA CYS A 154 -5.54 13.78 -45.15
C CYS A 154 -6.42 14.76 -44.35
N PRO A 155 -7.69 14.97 -44.72
CA PRO A 155 -8.61 15.83 -43.97
C PRO A 155 -9.11 15.14 -42.69
N ASP A 156 -9.19 15.92 -41.61
CA ASP A 156 -9.64 15.49 -40.29
C ASP A 156 -11.11 15.03 -40.31
N ASN A 157 -11.37 13.79 -39.90
CA ASN A 157 -12.73 13.32 -39.59
C ASN A 157 -12.99 13.48 -38.08
N ASN A 158 -13.78 14.49 -37.73
CA ASN A 158 -14.23 14.78 -36.38
C ASN A 158 -15.48 13.95 -36.03
N ASN A 159 -15.30 12.65 -35.76
CA ASN A 159 -16.36 11.85 -35.14
C ASN A 159 -15.79 11.01 -34.00
N GLY A 160 -16.14 11.41 -32.78
CA GLY A 160 -15.67 10.87 -31.50
C GLY A 160 -16.13 9.45 -31.21
N ASN A 161 -15.64 8.48 -31.98
CA ASN A 161 -15.73 7.06 -31.71
C ASN A 161 -14.30 6.49 -31.73
N SER A 162 -13.72 6.30 -30.54
CA SER A 162 -12.48 5.53 -30.37
C SER A 162 -12.81 4.04 -30.34
N SER A 163 -12.80 3.40 -31.50
CA SER A 163 -12.65 1.94 -31.61
C SER A 163 -11.31 1.64 -32.28
N THR A 164 -10.32 1.28 -31.44
CA THR A 164 -9.08 0.51 -31.71
C THR A 164 -8.31 0.72 -33.01
N CYS A 165 -7.02 1.04 -32.84
CA CYS A 165 -5.91 0.31 -33.46
C CYS A 165 -4.90 -0.02 -32.37
#